data_AF-A0A8T1Z4H2-F1
#
_entry.id   AF-A0A8T1Z4H2-F1
#
_cell.length_a   1.000
_cell.length_b   1.000
_cell.length_c   1.000
_cell.angle_alpha   90.00
_cell.angle_beta   90.00
_cell.angle_gamma   90.00
#
_symmetry.space_group_name_H-M   'P 1'
#
loop_
_entity.id
_entity.type
_entity.pdbx_description
1 polymer ?
#
loop_
_entity_poly.entity_id
_entity_poly.type
_entity_poly.pdbx_seq_one_letter_code
_entity_poly.pdbx_strand_id
1 'polypeptide(L)'
;MNKPVAVHCIDAFDDLLEIMRSIGPFPAGVILHSFNGSAEVVPKLNELGAYLSFSGWFTYIDEKIGKKTLKSQFKVLELKALLLLVKGLCAPAFLL
;
A
#
# COMPACT_ATOMS: atom_id res chain seq x y z
N MET A 1 19.36 -14.13 -2.56
CA MET A 1 19.04 -12.88 -1.83
C MET A 1 17.68 -13.06 -1.17
N ASN A 2 17.56 -12.76 0.13
CA ASN A 2 16.31 -12.86 0.90
C ASN A 2 15.96 -11.46 1.44
N LYS A 3 15.61 -10.54 0.53
CA LYS A 3 15.33 -9.13 0.85
C LYS A 3 13.92 -8.78 0.39
N PRO A 4 13.19 -7.94 1.13
CA PRO A 4 11.88 -7.46 0.71
C PRO A 4 11.98 -6.63 -0.57
N VAL A 5 10.88 -6.59 -1.33
CA VAL A 5 10.77 -5.76 -2.54
C VAL A 5 9.93 -4.52 -2.23
N ALA A 6 10.39 -3.35 -2.64
CA ALA A 6 9.60 -2.13 -2.63
C ALA A 6 9.08 -1.86 -4.05
N VAL A 7 7.77 -1.73 -4.20
CA VAL A 7 7.10 -1.52 -5.49
C VAL A 7 6.38 -0.18 -5.45
N HIS A 8 6.55 0.61 -6.50
CA HIS A 8 5.76 1.80 -6.71
C HIS A 8 4.89 1.60 -7.95
N CYS A 9 3.61 1.96 -7.86
CA CYS A 9 2.64 1.78 -8.93
C CYS A 9 1.62 2.91 -8.89
N ILE A 10 1.39 3.51 -10.05
CA ILE A 10 0.37 4.53 -10.29
C ILE A 10 -0.39 4.07 -11.54
N ASP A 11 -1.70 3.93 -11.41
CA ASP A 11 -2.62 3.67 -12.54
C ASP A 11 -2.30 2.42 -13.41
N ALA A 12 -1.58 1.44 -12.84
CA ALA A 12 -1.16 0.21 -13.54
C ALA A 12 -1.33 -1.04 -12.67
N PHE A 13 -2.38 -1.07 -11.85
CA PHE A 13 -2.56 -2.12 -10.84
C PHE A 13 -2.87 -3.50 -11.43
N ASP A 14 -3.55 -3.58 -12.57
CA ASP A 14 -3.85 -4.86 -13.21
C ASP A 14 -2.58 -5.51 -13.76
N ASP A 15 -1.76 -4.73 -14.49
CA ASP A 15 -0.43 -5.18 -14.97
C ASP A 15 0.47 -5.58 -13.81
N LEU A 16 0.49 -4.79 -12.74
CA LEU A 16 1.25 -5.10 -11.53
C LEU A 16 0.83 -6.46 -10.94
N LEU A 17 -0.47 -6.71 -10.83
CA LEU A 17 -0.99 -7.96 -10.27
C LEU A 17 -0.62 -9.15 -11.14
N GLU A 18 -0.65 -9.02 -12.46
CA GLU A 18 -0.20 -10.06 -13.40
C GLU A 18 1.28 -10.38 -13.19
N ILE A 19 2.13 -9.34 -13.17
CA ILE A 19 3.58 -9.47 -12.98
C ILE A 19 3.89 -10.10 -11.62
N MET A 20 3.26 -9.62 -10.55
CA MET A 20 3.49 -10.14 -9.19
C MET A 20 3.08 -11.61 -9.06
N ARG A 21 1.99 -12.03 -9.70
CA ARG A 21 1.57 -13.44 -9.73
C ARG A 21 2.55 -14.31 -10.51
N SER A 22 3.11 -13.79 -11.60
CA SER A 22 4.08 -14.54 -12.42
C SER A 22 5.45 -14.67 -11.76
N ILE A 23 5.89 -13.68 -10.98
CA ILE A 23 7.24 -13.65 -10.38
C ILE A 23 7.28 -14.28 -8.99
N GLY A 24 6.16 -14.26 -8.26
CA GLY A 24 6.07 -14.75 -6.89
C GLY A 24 6.43 -16.24 -6.69
N PRO A 25 6.54 -16.70 -5.44
CA PRO A 25 6.16 -16.01 -4.21
C PRO A 25 7.22 -15.02 -3.71
N PHE A 26 6.79 -14.07 -2.88
CA PHE A 26 7.67 -13.06 -2.24
C PHE A 26 7.89 -13.40 -0.75
N PRO A 27 8.77 -14.37 -0.41
CA PRO A 27 8.93 -14.86 0.96
C PRO A 27 9.47 -13.82 1.93
N ALA A 28 10.24 -12.84 1.44
CA ALA A 28 10.72 -11.72 2.23
C ALA A 28 9.71 -10.55 2.33
N GLY A 29 8.54 -10.68 1.67
CA GLY A 29 7.49 -9.67 1.61
C GLY A 29 7.65 -8.64 0.49
N VAL A 30 6.56 -7.95 0.21
CA VAL A 30 6.49 -6.81 -0.71
C VAL A 30 5.87 -5.62 0.00
N ILE A 31 6.42 -4.42 -0.20
CA ILE A 31 5.78 -3.18 0.22
C ILE A 31 5.38 -2.37 -1.01
N LEU A 32 4.11 -2.03 -1.11
CA LEU A 32 3.61 -1.04 -2.06
C LEU A 32 3.80 0.35 -1.48
N HIS A 33 4.77 1.06 -2.04
CA HIS A 33 5.11 2.42 -1.67
C HIS A 33 4.07 3.42 -2.17
N SER A 34 3.55 4.25 -1.28
CA SER A 34 2.63 5.35 -1.60
C SER A 34 1.37 4.89 -2.35
N PHE A 35 0.72 3.85 -1.84
CA PHE A 35 -0.51 3.29 -2.40
C PHE A 35 -1.62 4.33 -2.50
N ASN A 36 -2.13 4.49 -3.72
CA ASN A 36 -3.24 5.37 -4.08
C ASN A 36 -4.30 4.65 -4.94
N GLY A 37 -4.28 3.31 -4.96
CA GLY A 37 -5.22 2.49 -5.74
C GLY A 37 -6.61 2.37 -5.11
N SER A 38 -7.55 1.77 -5.83
CA SER A 38 -8.91 1.57 -5.31
C SER A 38 -8.94 0.52 -4.19
N ALA A 39 -10.00 0.55 -3.38
CA ALA A 39 -10.23 -0.45 -2.33
C ALA A 39 -10.40 -1.88 -2.89
N GLU A 40 -10.74 -2.03 -4.17
CA GLU A 40 -10.94 -3.32 -4.84
C GLU A 40 -9.63 -4.05 -5.15
N VAL A 41 -8.53 -3.31 -5.27
CA VAL A 41 -7.19 -3.89 -5.53
C VAL A 41 -6.57 -4.42 -4.23
N VAL A 42 -6.99 -3.90 -3.08
CA VAL A 42 -6.43 -4.21 -1.76
C VAL A 42 -6.46 -5.72 -1.42
N PRO A 43 -7.56 -6.47 -1.59
CA PRO A 43 -7.58 -7.91 -1.32
C PRO A 43 -6.59 -8.66 -2.21
N LYS A 44 -6.54 -8.31 -3.49
CA LYS A 44 -5.68 -8.95 -4.49
C LYS A 44 -4.20 -8.78 -4.15
N LEU A 45 -3.83 -7.62 -3.59
CA LEU A 45 -2.48 -7.35 -3.11
C LEU A 45 -2.18 -8.07 -1.79
N ASN A 46 -3.15 -8.14 -0.89
CA ASN A 46 -3.02 -8.85 0.39
C ASN A 46 -2.81 -10.37 0.19
N GLU A 47 -3.51 -10.97 -0.77
CA GLU A 47 -3.31 -12.37 -1.18
C GLU A 47 -1.86 -12.65 -1.62
N LEU A 48 -1.19 -11.66 -2.18
CA LEU A 48 0.21 -11.75 -2.64
C LEU A 48 1.21 -11.42 -1.52
N GLY A 49 0.75 -11.22 -0.29
CA GLY A 49 1.59 -10.88 0.86
C GLY A 49 2.12 -9.45 0.83
N ALA A 50 1.47 -8.55 0.10
CA ALA A 50 1.88 -7.16 0.01
C ALA A 50 1.41 -6.33 1.21
N TYR A 51 2.32 -5.53 1.75
CA TYR A 51 2.05 -4.47 2.71
C TYR A 51 1.78 -3.18 1.97
N LEU A 52 0.77 -2.41 2.40
CA LEU A 52 0.45 -1.13 1.79
C LEU A 52 1.01 0.01 2.65
N SER A 53 1.59 1.00 1.99
CA SER A 53 1.97 2.25 2.64
C SER A 53 1.25 3.44 2.02
N PHE A 54 0.89 4.42 2.84
CA PHE A 54 0.21 5.63 2.40
C PHE A 54 1.12 6.83 2.61
N SER A 55 1.19 7.72 1.62
CA SER A 55 2.03 8.91 1.68
C SER A 55 1.31 10.11 2.28
N GLY A 56 2.07 11.19 2.51
CA GLY A 56 1.50 12.49 2.86
C GLY A 56 0.61 13.11 1.76
N TRP A 57 0.48 12.49 0.58
CA TRP A 57 -0.41 12.98 -0.48
C TRP A 57 -1.85 13.22 0.01
N PHE A 58 -2.33 12.40 0.95
CA PHE A 58 -3.65 12.55 1.57
C PHE A 58 -3.83 13.85 2.37
N THR A 59 -2.74 14.55 2.73
CA THR A 59 -2.81 15.87 3.39
C THR A 59 -2.94 17.03 2.41
N TYR A 60 -2.75 16.79 1.10
CA TYR A 60 -2.86 17.81 0.05
C TYR A 60 -4.21 17.79 -0.68
N ILE A 61 -4.97 16.71 -0.55
CA ILE A 61 -6.32 16.59 -1.11
C ILE A 61 -7.38 17.03 -0.09
N ASP A 62 -8.61 17.26 -0.55
CA ASP A 62 -9.73 17.58 0.32
C ASP A 62 -9.87 16.52 1.43
N GLU A 63 -9.98 16.99 2.67
CA GLU A 63 -9.99 16.16 3.87
C GLU A 63 -11.12 15.11 3.83
N LYS A 64 -12.30 15.46 3.32
CA LYS A 64 -13.43 14.53 3.22
C LYS A 64 -13.15 13.45 2.19
N ILE A 65 -12.56 13.82 1.05
CA ILE A 65 -12.14 12.88 0.01
C ILE A 65 -11.08 11.94 0.58
N GLY A 66 -10.01 12.47 1.19
CA GLY A 66 -8.93 11.67 1.74
C GLY A 66 -9.40 10.70 2.81
N LYS A 67 -10.20 11.17 3.78
CA LYS A 67 -10.79 10.31 4.81
C LYS A 67 -11.69 9.23 4.23
N LYS A 68 -12.53 9.56 3.23
CA LYS A 68 -13.42 8.58 2.57
C LYS A 68 -12.61 7.50 1.86
N THR A 69 -11.60 7.90 1.09
CA THR A 69 -10.73 6.98 0.34
C THR A 69 -9.99 6.05 1.30
N LEU A 70 -9.29 6.59 2.29
CA LEU A 70 -8.58 5.80 3.30
C LEU A 70 -9.53 4.84 4.01
N LYS A 71 -10.68 5.32 4.48
CA LYS A 71 -11.67 4.47 5.17
C LYS A 71 -12.15 3.32 4.29
N SER A 72 -12.33 3.55 2.98
CA SER A 72 -12.72 2.47 2.05
C SER A 72 -11.62 1.42 1.89
N GLN A 73 -10.35 1.84 1.82
CA GLN A 73 -9.21 0.94 1.69
C GLN A 73 -8.96 0.16 3.00
N PHE A 74 -9.01 0.83 4.15
CA PHE A 74 -8.83 0.20 5.48
C PHE A 74 -9.94 -0.76 5.86
N LYS A 75 -11.19 -0.55 5.42
CA LYS A 75 -12.29 -1.49 5.69
C LYS A 75 -12.06 -2.87 5.08
N VAL A 76 -11.27 -2.92 4.01
CA VAL A 76 -10.96 -4.13 3.26
C VAL A 76 -9.67 -4.81 3.77
N LEU A 77 -8.89 -4.10 4.60
CA LEU A 77 -7.66 -4.61 5.19
C LEU A 77 -7.97 -5.40 6.47
N GLU A 78 -7.72 -6.70 6.46
CA GLU A 78 -7.38 -7.46 7.66
C GLU A 78 -5.97 -7.02 8.09
N LEU A 79 -5.89 -5.87 8.79
CA LEU A 79 -4.71 -5.27 9.46
C LEU A 79 -3.31 -5.76 9.02
N LYS A 80 -2.85 -5.34 7.84
CA LYS A 80 -1.42 -5.31 7.44
C LYS A 80 -1.09 -4.02 6.67
N ALA A 81 -1.46 -2.87 7.23
CA ALA A 81 -1.16 -1.57 6.64
C ALA A 81 -0.11 -0.82 7.46
N LEU A 82 0.87 -0.25 6.79
CA LEU A 82 1.92 0.55 7.42
C LEU A 82 1.74 2.01 6.99
N LEU A 83 1.28 2.87 7.88
CA LEU A 83 1.25 4.30 7.60
C LEU A 83 2.69 4.86 7.66
N LEU A 84 3.35 4.91 6.52
CA LEU A 84 4.62 5.62 6.36
C LEU A 84 4.33 7.09 6.00
N LEU A 85 4.20 7.91 7.05
CA LEU A 85 4.39 9.36 6.93
C LEU A 85 5.87 9.62 6.59
N VAL A 86 6.25 9.44 5.33
CA VAL A 86 7.50 10.01 4.81
C VAL A 86 7.28 11.52 4.73
N LYS A 87 7.47 12.21 5.85
CA LYS A 87 7.87 13.60 5.79
C LYS A 87 9.38 13.64 5.56
N GLY A 88 9.87 14.72 4.98
CA GLY A 88 11.13 15.32 5.41
C GLY A 88 11.07 15.77 6.89
N LEU A 89 10.46 14.98 7.77
CA LEU A 89 10.30 15.17 9.20
C LEU A 89 10.15 13.78 9.83
N CYS A 90 11.22 13.33 10.46
CA CYS A 90 11.30 12.15 11.31
C CYS A 90 10.12 12.12 12.30
N ALA A 91 9.24 11.12 12.23
CA ALA A 91 8.34 10.76 13.32
C ALA A 91 8.05 9.25 13.27
N PRO A 92 8.10 8.54 14.42
CA PRO A 92 8.07 7.09 14.45
C PRO A 92 6.68 6.57 14.08
N ALA A 93 6.66 5.59 13.18
CA ALA A 93 5.45 4.84 12.86
C ALA A 93 4.97 4.08 14.10
N PHE A 94 3.76 4.37 14.57
CA PHE A 94 3.03 3.49 15.48
C PHE A 94 2.48 2.32 14.66
N LEU A 95 2.93 1.10 14.99
CA LEU A 95 2.15 -0.11 14.74
C LEU A 95 0.91 -0.02 15.63
N LEU A 96 -0.29 -0.03 15.04
CA LEU A 96 -1.53 -0.41 15.71
C LEU A 96 -1.93 -1.79 15.20
#